data_AF-N2A774-F1
#
_entry.id   AF-N2A774-F1
#
_cell.length_a   1.000
_cell.length_b   1.000
_cell.length_c   1.000
_cell.angle_alpha   90.00
_cell.angle_beta   90.00
_cell.angle_gamma   90.00
#
_symmetry.space_group_name_H-M   'P 1'
#
loop_
_entity.id
_entity.type
_entity.pdbx_description
1 polymer ?
#
loop_
_entity_poly.entity_id
_entity_poly.type
_entity_poly.pdbx_seq_one_letter_code
_entity_poly.pdbx_strand_id
1 'polypeptide(L)' 'MGLGSLYLTNMLKFYSIQDIESIYIEGADADRNNRQKILDQALIQAERKAKNY' A
#
# COMPACT_ATOMS: atom_id res chain seq x y z
N MET A 1 -7.81 -3.68 -2.00
CA MET A 1 -8.10 -3.38 -0.57
C MET A 1 -8.65 -4.62 0.13
N GLY A 2 -7.87 -5.18 1.05
CA GLY A 2 -8.28 -6.35 1.84
C GLY A 2 -9.00 -5.97 3.13
N LEU A 3 -9.61 -6.96 3.78
CA LEU A 3 -10.26 -6.79 5.10
C LEU A 3 -9.27 -6.28 6.17
N GLY A 4 -8.03 -6.76 6.13
CA GLY A 4 -6.98 -6.34 7.08
C GLY A 4 -6.64 -4.85 7.00
N SER A 5 -6.53 -4.30 5.79
CA SER A 5 -6.24 -2.86 5.63
C SER A 5 -7.42 -2.00 6.07
N LEU A 6 -8.65 -2.42 5.79
CA LEU A 6 -9.86 -1.71 6.26
C LEU A 6 -9.92 -1.67 7.79
N TYR A 7 -9.68 -2.81 8.44
CA TYR A 7 -9.63 -2.89 9.90
C TYR A 7 -8.57 -1.95 10.48
N LEU A 8 -7.34 -2.00 9.96
CA LEU A 8 -6.25 -1.15 10.44
C LEU A 8 -6.55 0.33 10.26
N THR A 9 -7.06 0.74 9.09
CA THR A 9 -7.46 2.13 8.84
C THR A 9 -8.54 2.60 9.82
N ASN A 10 -9.54 1.76 10.10
CA ASN A 10 -10.60 2.10 11.05
C ASN A 10 -10.06 2.23 12.49
N MET A 11 -9.12 1.38 12.89
CA MET A 11 -8.44 1.48 14.18
C MET A 11 -7.59 2.74 14.30
N LEU A 12 -6.81 3.10 13.28
CA LEU A 12 -6.03 4.34 13.27
C LEU A 12 -6.94 5.57 13.38
N LYS A 13 -8.06 5.59 12.64
CA LYS A 13 -9.08 6.64 12.75
C LYS A 13 -9.71 6.71 14.13
N PHE A 14 -9.96 5.57 14.78
CA PHE A 14 -10.45 5.52 16.16
C PHE A 14 -9.48 6.21 17.13
N TYR A 15 -8.17 6.02 16.93
CA TYR A 15 -7.12 6.74 17.66
C TYR A 15 -6.85 8.16 17.14
N SER A 16 -7.78 8.74 16.37
CA SER A 16 -7.71 10.10 15.83
C SER A 16 -6.52 10.37 14.89
N ILE A 17 -5.92 9.34 14.32
CA ILE A 17 -4.98 9.49 13.19
C ILE A 17 -5.82 9.67 11.93
N GLN A 18 -5.80 10.87 11.36
CA GLN A 18 -6.65 11.25 10.23
C GLN A 18 -5.92 11.13 8.89
N ASP A 19 -4.65 11.55 8.85
CA ASP A 19 -3.81 11.49 7.65
C ASP A 19 -3.14 10.13 7.54
N ILE A 20 -3.83 9.22 6.85
CA ILE A 20 -3.37 7.85 6.65
C ILE A 20 -3.09 7.64 5.16
N GLU A 21 -1.83 7.45 4.86
CA GLU A 21 -1.36 7.10 3.54
C GLU A 21 -1.02 5.62 3.46
N SER A 22 -1.46 4.94 2.39
CA SER A 22 -1.19 3.51 2.18
C SER A 22 -0.59 3.23 0.81
N ILE A 23 0.16 2.13 0.70
CA ILE A 23 0.64 1.55 -0.55
C ILE A 23 0.22 0.09 -0.55
N TYR A 24 -0.41 -0.37 -1.63
CA TYR A 24 -0.88 -1.74 -1.78
C TYR A 24 -0.07 -2.43 -2.89
N ILE A 25 0.53 -3.56 -2.56
CA ILE A 25 1.25 -4.42 -3.51
C ILE A 25 0.39 -5.68 -3.69
N GLU A 26 -0.37 -5.73 -4.78
CA GLU A 26 -1.35 -6.80 -5.04
C GLU A 26 -0.95 -7.57 -6.31
N GLY A 27 -1.28 -8.87 -6.37
CA GLY A 27 -1.12 -9.69 -7.57
C GLY A 27 0.29 -10.24 -7.85
N ALA A 28 1.32 -9.84 -7.09
CA ALA A 28 2.72 -10.28 -7.30
C ALA A 28 2.91 -11.81 -7.17
N ASP A 29 2.07 -12.47 -6.37
CA ASP A 29 2.08 -13.93 -6.20
C ASP A 29 1.13 -14.66 -7.16
N ALA A 30 0.09 -13.98 -7.62
CA ALA A 30 -0.89 -14.54 -8.56
C ALA A 30 -0.39 -14.52 -10.01
N ASP A 31 0.42 -13.52 -10.37
CA ASP A 31 1.00 -13.36 -11.71
C ASP A 31 2.52 -13.33 -11.65
N ARG A 32 3.13 -14.51 -11.80
CA ARG A 32 4.59 -14.69 -11.76
C ARG A 32 5.32 -13.96 -12.89
N ASN A 33 4.68 -13.80 -14.05
CA ASN A 33 5.30 -13.16 -15.22
C ASN A 33 5.37 -11.64 -15.04
N ASN A 34 4.38 -11.06 -14.36
CA ASN A 34 4.35 -9.62 -14.07
C ASN A 34 4.89 -9.25 -12.69
N ARG A 35 5.28 -10.21 -11.85
CA ARG A 35 5.79 -9.98 -10.49
C ARG A 35 6.82 -8.86 -10.41
N GLN A 36 7.88 -8.92 -11.21
CA GLN A 36 8.95 -7.92 -11.13
C GLN A 36 8.43 -6.52 -11.46
N LYS A 37 7.60 -6.41 -12.49
CA LYS A 37 6.96 -5.16 -12.88
C LYS A 37 6.05 -4.60 -11.77
N ILE A 38 5.30 -5.46 -11.08
CA ILE A 38 4.44 -5.07 -9.94
C ILE A 38 5.30 -4.52 -8.79
N LEU A 39 6.42 -5.20 -8.47
CA LEU A 39 7.34 -4.77 -7.42
C LEU A 39 8.06 -3.46 -7.77
N ASP A 40 8.52 -3.29 -9.02
CA ASP A 40 9.17 -2.06 -9.47
C ASP A 40 8.21 -0.87 -9.42
N GLN A 41 6.96 -1.07 -9.82
CA GLN A 41 5.93 -0.04 -9.72
C GLN A 41 5.63 0.33 -8.27
N ALA A 42 5.56 -0.64 -7.38
CA ALA A 42 5.37 -0.40 -5.95
C ALA A 42 6.55 0.39 -5.35
N LEU A 43 7.78 0.07 -5.75
CA LEU A 43 8.98 0.79 -5.31
C LEU A 43 8.95 2.26 -5.76
N ILE A 44 8.64 2.52 -7.04
CA ILE A 44 8.51 3.88 -7.57
C ILE A 44 7.42 4.67 -6.82
N GLN A 45 6.29 4.04 -6.51
CA GLN A 45 5.23 4.68 -5.73
C GLN A 45 5.68 5.01 -4.31
N ALA A 46 6.41 4.09 -3.66
CA ALA A 46 6.97 4.31 -2.34
C ALA A 46 7.99 5.46 -2.32
N GLU A 47 8.91 5.50 -3.28
CA GLU A 47 9.88 6.60 -3.39
C GLU A 47 9.20 7.95 -3.61
N ARG A 48 8.20 8.02 -4.49
CA ARG A 48 7.46 9.27 -4.74
C ARG A 48 6.71 9.74 -3.51
N LYS A 49 6.06 8.82 -2.80
CA LYS A 49 5.32 9.13 -1.59
C LYS A 49 6.26 9.61 -0.48
N ALA A 50 7.38 8.91 -0.27
CA ALA A 50 8.38 9.29 0.73
C ALA A 50 9.00 10.67 0.50
N LYS A 51 9.11 11.12 -0.76
CA LYS A 51 9.60 12.47 -1.10
C LYS A 51 8.59 13.59 -0.84
N ASN A 52 7.30 13.24 -0.78
CA ASN A 52 6.20 14.19 -0.62
C ASN A 52 5.56 14.14 0.77
N TYR A 53 6.10 13.32 1.68
CA TYR A 53 5.69 13.19 3.08
C TYR A 53 6.56 14.09 3.96
#